data_AF-A0A1J9PYX7-F1
#
_entry.id   AF-A0A1J9PYX7-F1
#
_cell.length_a   1.000
_cell.length_b   1.000
_cell.length_c   1.000
_cell.angle_alpha   90.00
_cell.angle_beta   90.00
_cell.angle_gamma   90.00
#
_symmetry.space_group_name_H-M   'P 1'
#
loop_
_entity.id
_entity.type
_entity.pdbx_description
1 polymer ?
#
loop_
_entity_poly.entity_id
_entity_poly.type
_entity_poly.pdbx_seq_one_letter_code
_entity_poly.pdbx_strand_id
1 'polypeptide(L)'
;MLSRQFMAAVGLPSRAVCQLARPHASVSQIRYASQTAAEDPEMNNNYYNPPGQKRQFRDPYGDWWDKQDRRNFGEPVHEDNDILTILSTDKYTHFKPAKGFFLLGCAGSFVLILSGIVSMCYSDKPSAPRVFPGGLERELGGPNTVRYNRWYATLTGAGLEVPIIGRQVQTIANTFDRLE
;
A
#
# COMPACT_ATOMS: atom_id res chain seq x y z
N MET A 1 33.79 27.96 -57.83
CA MET A 1 34.17 28.39 -56.46
C MET A 1 32.90 28.73 -55.70
N LEU A 2 32.91 28.54 -54.37
CA LEU A 2 31.89 28.87 -53.37
C LEU A 2 30.73 27.87 -53.25
N SER A 3 30.28 27.43 -52.08
CA SER A 3 30.88 27.27 -50.75
C SER A 3 29.87 26.43 -49.97
N ARG A 4 30.30 25.26 -49.46
CA ARG A 4 29.51 24.46 -48.52
C ARG A 4 29.56 25.15 -47.16
N GLN A 5 28.42 25.46 -46.58
CA GLN A 5 28.32 25.76 -45.15
C GLN A 5 27.46 24.69 -44.48
N PHE A 6 28.14 23.88 -43.68
CA PHE A 6 27.56 22.98 -42.72
C PHE A 6 27.11 23.79 -41.50
N MET A 7 25.89 23.58 -41.01
CA MET A 7 25.50 23.92 -39.65
C MET A 7 24.93 22.67 -38.99
N ALA A 8 25.78 21.98 -38.23
CA ALA A 8 25.37 20.95 -37.29
C ALA A 8 25.03 21.65 -35.97
N ALA A 9 23.75 21.78 -35.65
CA ALA A 9 23.31 22.20 -34.33
C ALA A 9 23.42 21.00 -33.38
N VAL A 10 24.46 21.00 -32.55
CA VAL A 10 24.62 20.03 -31.46
C VAL A 10 23.66 20.42 -30.34
N GLY A 11 22.57 19.68 -30.19
CA GLY A 11 21.68 19.79 -29.04
C GLY A 11 22.37 19.28 -27.78
N LEU A 12 22.52 20.15 -26.77
CA LEU A 12 23.00 19.77 -25.45
C LEU A 12 21.95 18.87 -24.77
N PRO A 13 22.34 17.74 -24.13
CA PRO A 13 21.40 16.95 -23.36
C PRO A 13 21.04 17.71 -22.07
N SER A 14 19.83 18.26 -22.05
CA SER A 14 19.24 18.81 -20.83
C SER A 14 19.04 17.66 -19.83
N ARG A 15 19.89 17.59 -18.80
CA ARG A 15 19.73 16.65 -17.70
C ARG A 15 18.48 17.04 -16.91
N ALA A 16 17.37 16.35 -17.19
CA ALA A 16 16.21 16.36 -16.32
C ALA A 16 16.60 15.71 -14.98
N VAL A 17 16.85 16.54 -13.97
CA VAL A 17 16.96 16.09 -12.59
C VAL A 17 15.54 15.79 -12.13
N CYS A 18 15.14 14.52 -12.12
CA CYS A 18 13.96 14.09 -11.39
C CYS A 18 14.22 14.31 -9.90
N GLN A 19 13.83 15.48 -9.39
CA GLN A 19 13.67 15.68 -7.96
C GLN A 19 12.49 14.81 -7.52
N LEU A 20 12.79 13.58 -7.08
CA LEU A 20 11.83 12.77 -6.34
C LEU A 20 11.43 13.56 -5.10
N ALA A 21 10.20 14.10 -5.10
CA ALA A 21 9.62 14.72 -3.93
C ALA A 21 9.73 13.72 -2.78
N ARG A 22 10.54 14.03 -1.77
CA ARG A 22 10.56 13.25 -0.53
C ARG A 22 9.13 13.31 0.03
N PRO A 23 8.46 12.18 0.27
CA PRO A 23 7.19 12.21 0.97
C PRO A 23 7.50 12.78 2.35
N HIS A 24 7.13 14.04 2.58
CA HIS A 24 7.03 14.54 3.93
C HIS A 24 5.85 13.79 4.52
N ALA A 25 6.13 12.71 5.24
CA ALA A 25 5.16 12.09 6.11
C ALA A 25 4.80 13.16 7.14
N SER A 26 3.76 13.96 6.85
CA SER A 26 3.07 14.70 7.89
C SER A 26 2.47 13.61 8.77
N VAL A 27 3.23 13.20 9.78
CA VAL A 27 2.67 12.55 10.95
C VAL A 27 1.74 13.63 11.51
N SER A 28 0.48 13.64 11.05
CA SER A 28 -0.58 14.36 11.74
C SER A 28 -0.43 13.90 13.18
N GLN A 29 -0.17 14.82 14.10
CA GLN A 29 -0.06 14.46 15.49
C GLN A 29 -1.32 13.69 15.85
N ILE A 30 -1.19 12.38 16.01
CA ILE A 30 -2.23 11.53 16.54
C ILE A 30 -2.26 11.97 18.01
N ARG A 31 -3.04 13.01 18.32
CA ARG A 31 -3.43 13.27 19.70
C ARG A 31 -4.15 11.99 20.12
N TYR A 32 -3.44 11.19 20.90
CA TYR A 32 -3.91 9.89 21.33
C TYR A 32 -5.25 10.06 22.03
N ALA A 33 -6.18 9.14 21.81
CA ALA A 33 -7.36 8.92 22.63
C ALA A 33 -7.03 8.54 24.10
N SER A 34 -5.78 8.75 24.53
CA SER A 34 -5.22 8.52 25.84
C SER A 34 -4.64 9.79 26.47
N GLN A 35 -5.12 10.99 26.10
CA GLN A 35 -5.20 12.04 27.10
C GLN A 35 -6.15 11.51 28.19
N THR A 36 -5.57 10.74 29.11
CA THR A 36 -6.19 10.42 30.37
C THR A 36 -6.67 11.73 30.95
N ALA A 37 -7.94 11.78 31.36
CA ALA A 37 -8.57 12.85 32.10
C ALA A 37 -7.94 13.02 33.50
N ALA A 38 -6.61 13.03 33.58
CA ALA A 38 -5.92 13.67 34.66
C ALA A 38 -6.14 15.16 34.41
N GLU A 39 -7.10 15.75 35.13
CA GLU A 39 -7.13 17.19 35.28
C GLU A 39 -5.79 17.60 35.86
N ASP A 40 -4.91 18.10 34.99
CA ASP A 40 -3.72 18.83 35.40
C ASP A 40 -4.18 20.25 35.74
N PRO A 41 -4.22 20.64 37.04
CA PRO A 41 -4.74 21.93 37.46
C PRO A 41 -3.96 23.11 36.87
N GLU A 42 -2.71 22.91 36.45
CA GLU A 42 -1.86 23.95 35.89
C GLU A 42 -1.97 24.09 34.36
N MET A 43 -2.66 23.17 33.68
CA MET A 43 -2.62 23.06 32.21
C MET A 43 -3.74 23.83 31.49
N ASN A 44 -4.86 24.17 32.14
CA ASN A 44 -6.04 24.75 31.48
C ASN A 44 -6.65 25.99 32.18
N ASN A 45 -5.87 26.75 32.95
CA ASN A 45 -6.33 28.02 33.58
C ASN A 45 -7.70 27.91 34.31
N ASN A 46 -8.01 26.75 34.92
CA ASN A 46 -9.29 26.49 35.59
C ASN A 46 -10.54 26.58 34.67
N TYR A 47 -10.39 26.37 33.36
CA TYR A 47 -11.51 26.28 32.43
C TYR A 47 -12.41 25.09 32.79
N TYR A 48 -13.72 25.33 32.91
CA TYR A 48 -14.68 24.27 33.21
C TYR A 48 -14.77 23.30 32.03
N ASN A 49 -14.25 22.08 32.20
CA ASN A 49 -14.20 21.09 31.14
C ASN A 49 -15.41 20.12 31.22
N PRO A 50 -16.48 20.31 30.41
CA PRO A 50 -17.60 19.38 30.38
C PRO A 50 -17.18 18.01 29.84
N PRO A 51 -17.95 16.93 30.05
CA PRO A 51 -17.61 15.61 29.53
C PRO A 51 -17.47 15.61 28.01
N GLY A 52 -16.38 15.03 27.51
CA GLY A 52 -16.05 14.95 26.09
C GLY A 52 -16.94 13.97 25.31
N GLN A 53 -18.20 14.36 25.07
CA GLN A 53 -19.15 13.58 24.27
C GLN A 53 -19.14 14.06 22.82
N LYS A 54 -18.87 13.14 21.88
CA LYS A 54 -18.95 13.45 20.45
C LYS A 54 -20.37 13.82 20.05
N ARG A 55 -20.52 14.92 19.32
CA ARG A 55 -21.82 15.47 18.91
C ARG A 55 -22.61 14.58 17.98
N GLN A 56 -21.93 13.67 17.27
CA GLN A 56 -22.55 12.61 16.47
C GLN A 56 -23.58 11.78 17.27
N PHE A 57 -23.34 11.55 18.57
CA PHE A 57 -24.23 10.75 19.43
C PHE A 57 -25.34 11.57 20.09
N ARG A 58 -25.38 12.89 19.87
CA ARG A 58 -26.51 13.71 20.30
C ARG A 58 -27.71 13.41 19.40
N ASP A 59 -28.90 13.60 19.96
CA ASP A 59 -30.15 13.40 19.24
C ASP A 59 -30.17 14.21 17.93
N PRO A 60 -30.25 13.56 16.75
CA PRO A 60 -30.33 14.26 15.48
C PRO A 60 -31.63 15.06 15.30
N TYR A 61 -32.71 14.71 16.01
CA TYR A 61 -34.01 15.35 15.89
C TYR A 61 -34.26 16.43 16.96
N GLY A 62 -33.28 16.69 17.82
CA GLY A 62 -33.37 17.72 18.84
C GLY A 62 -33.51 19.13 18.26
N ASP A 63 -34.19 20.02 18.99
CA ASP A 63 -34.34 21.41 18.58
C ASP A 63 -33.09 22.25 18.91
N TRP A 64 -31.99 21.97 18.20
CA TRP A 64 -30.72 22.67 18.37
C TRP A 64 -30.75 24.07 17.74
N TRP A 65 -30.05 25.03 18.36
CA TRP A 65 -29.79 26.35 17.77
C TRP A 65 -28.89 26.25 16.53
N ASP A 66 -27.77 25.55 16.65
CA ASP A 66 -26.93 25.13 15.52
C ASP A 66 -27.33 23.72 15.12
N LYS A 67 -28.09 23.61 14.02
CA LYS A 67 -28.56 22.33 13.47
C LYS A 67 -27.42 21.48 12.91
N GLN A 68 -26.34 22.09 12.42
CA GLN A 68 -25.24 21.35 11.82
C GLN A 68 -24.44 20.64 12.92
N ASP A 69 -23.97 21.38 13.93
CA ASP A 69 -23.10 20.84 14.98
C ASP A 69 -23.87 20.31 16.21
N ARG A 70 -25.22 20.32 16.14
CA ARG A 70 -26.15 19.90 17.20
C ARG A 70 -25.83 20.59 18.53
N ARG A 71 -25.78 21.93 18.51
CA ARG A 71 -25.36 22.79 19.64
C ARG A 71 -26.40 23.82 20.02
N ASN A 72 -26.49 24.12 21.31
CA ASN A 72 -27.24 25.28 21.80
C ASN A 72 -26.32 26.47 22.08
N PHE A 73 -26.85 27.69 21.96
CA PHE A 73 -26.11 28.90 22.28
C PHE A 73 -25.81 28.98 23.79
N GLY A 74 -24.58 29.32 24.18
CA GLY A 74 -24.17 29.44 25.59
C GLY A 74 -23.89 28.11 26.32
N GLU A 75 -23.99 26.98 25.63
CA GLU A 75 -23.56 25.67 26.13
C GLU A 75 -22.05 25.66 26.44
N PRO A 76 -21.60 25.16 27.61
CA PRO A 76 -20.18 24.95 27.89
C PRO A 76 -19.54 23.99 26.88
N VAL A 77 -18.38 24.39 26.34
CA VAL A 77 -17.70 23.66 25.27
C VAL A 77 -16.49 22.92 25.83
N HIS A 78 -16.34 21.64 25.50
CA HIS A 78 -15.16 20.84 25.85
C HIS A 78 -13.90 21.42 25.19
N GLU A 79 -12.73 21.27 25.83
CA GLU A 79 -11.47 21.82 25.29
C GLU A 79 -11.13 21.30 23.89
N ASP A 80 -11.25 19.99 23.67
CA ASP A 80 -11.01 19.33 22.39
C ASP A 80 -12.29 19.30 21.51
N ASN A 81 -13.06 20.40 21.50
CA ASN A 81 -14.31 20.46 20.75
C ASN A 81 -14.11 20.34 19.24
N ASP A 82 -12.97 20.75 18.70
CA ASP A 82 -12.60 20.56 17.29
C ASP A 82 -12.69 19.08 16.87
N ILE A 83 -12.23 18.17 17.75
CA ILE A 83 -12.28 16.72 17.56
C ILE A 83 -13.66 16.15 17.91
N LEU A 84 -14.43 16.79 18.79
CA LEU A 84 -15.77 16.33 19.18
C LEU A 84 -16.92 16.88 18.30
N THR A 85 -16.61 17.80 17.38
CA THR A 85 -17.55 18.32 16.36
C THR A 85 -18.19 17.22 15.53
N ILE A 86 -19.30 17.54 14.86
CA ILE A 86 -19.88 16.61 13.87
C ILE A 86 -19.01 16.45 12.62
N LEU A 87 -18.22 17.49 12.31
CA LEU A 87 -17.35 17.55 11.14
C LEU A 87 -16.07 16.73 11.33
N SER A 88 -15.82 16.24 12.54
CA SER A 88 -14.69 15.36 12.82
C SER A 88 -14.97 13.90 12.46
N THR A 89 -13.90 13.12 12.34
CA THR A 89 -13.93 11.69 11.98
C THR A 89 -15.00 10.90 12.71
N ASP A 90 -15.91 10.31 11.94
CA ASP A 90 -17.06 9.54 12.44
C ASP A 90 -16.66 8.41 13.40
N LYS A 91 -17.35 8.30 14.54
CA LYS A 91 -17.11 7.22 15.51
C LYS A 91 -18.07 6.08 15.22
N TYR A 92 -17.50 5.01 14.68
CA TYR A 92 -18.23 3.79 14.36
C TYR A 92 -18.61 2.98 15.62
N THR A 93 -19.86 2.51 15.71
CA THR A 93 -20.42 1.85 16.91
C THR A 93 -20.77 0.38 16.73
N HIS A 94 -20.91 -0.12 15.50
CA HIS A 94 -21.44 -1.46 15.26
C HIS A 94 -20.49 -2.59 15.69
N PHE A 95 -19.17 -2.40 15.58
CA PHE A 95 -18.18 -3.33 16.12
C PHE A 95 -16.94 -2.61 16.66
N LYS A 96 -16.21 -3.27 17.57
CA LYS A 96 -14.95 -2.77 18.13
C LYS A 96 -13.86 -2.68 17.04
N PRO A 97 -12.97 -1.67 17.07
CA PRO A 97 -11.91 -1.50 16.07
C PRO A 97 -11.06 -2.76 15.84
N ALA A 98 -10.73 -3.49 16.91
CA ALA A 98 -9.98 -4.74 16.83
C ALA A 98 -10.66 -5.81 15.96
N LYS A 99 -11.99 -5.91 16.01
CA LYS A 99 -12.76 -6.83 15.14
C LYS A 99 -12.73 -6.35 13.69
N GLY A 100 -12.78 -5.04 13.45
CA GLY A 100 -12.65 -4.46 12.11
C GLY A 100 -11.31 -4.80 11.45
N PHE A 101 -10.21 -4.61 12.18
CA PHE A 101 -8.87 -4.98 11.69
C PHE A 101 -8.74 -6.48 11.44
N PHE A 102 -9.32 -7.31 12.29
CA PHE A 102 -9.33 -8.76 12.10
C PHE A 102 -10.07 -9.16 10.81
N LEU A 103 -11.26 -8.60 10.57
CA LEU A 103 -12.05 -8.87 9.36
C LEU A 103 -11.32 -8.40 8.10
N LEU A 104 -10.73 -7.19 8.14
CA LEU A 104 -9.94 -6.65 7.03
C LEU A 104 -8.71 -7.53 6.73
N GLY A 105 -8.02 -7.98 7.78
CA GLY A 105 -6.88 -8.88 7.66
C GLY A 105 -7.26 -10.23 7.07
N CYS A 106 -8.39 -10.81 7.48
CA CYS A 106 -8.91 -12.06 6.94
C CYS A 106 -9.31 -11.93 5.46
N ALA A 107 -9.98 -10.83 5.09
CA ALA A 107 -10.34 -10.57 3.70
C ALA A 107 -9.09 -10.40 2.81
N GLY A 108 -8.12 -9.60 3.26
CA GLY A 108 -6.87 -9.38 2.54
C GLY A 108 -6.03 -10.66 2.43
N SER A 109 -5.89 -11.42 3.51
CA SER A 109 -5.14 -12.66 3.50
C SER A 109 -5.78 -13.71 2.59
N PHE A 110 -7.11 -13.82 2.58
CA PHE A 110 -7.81 -14.76 1.73
C PHE A 110 -7.52 -14.50 0.24
N VAL A 111 -7.58 -13.24 -0.20
CA VAL A 111 -7.27 -12.86 -1.59
C VAL A 111 -5.82 -13.18 -1.94
N LEU A 112 -4.87 -12.85 -1.07
CA LEU A 112 -3.45 -13.09 -1.32
C LEU A 112 -3.09 -14.57 -1.29
N ILE A 113 -3.65 -15.34 -0.37
CA ILE A 113 -3.46 -16.79 -0.27
C ILE A 113 -4.04 -17.47 -1.51
N LEU A 114 -5.26 -17.15 -1.90
CA LEU A 114 -5.88 -17.73 -3.09
C LEU A 114 -5.09 -17.38 -4.35
N SER A 115 -4.67 -16.12 -4.50
CA SER A 115 -3.80 -15.69 -5.61
C SER A 115 -2.47 -16.47 -5.63
N GLY A 116 -1.84 -16.65 -4.46
CA GLY A 116 -0.62 -17.42 -4.31
C GLY A 116 -0.79 -18.89 -4.70
N ILE A 117 -1.86 -19.54 -4.22
CA ILE A 117 -2.19 -20.93 -4.57
C ILE A 117 -2.43 -21.05 -6.08
N VAL A 118 -3.23 -20.15 -6.67
CA VAL A 118 -3.47 -20.15 -8.12
C VAL A 118 -2.14 -19.98 -8.86
N SER A 119 -1.28 -19.07 -8.45
CA SER A 119 0.04 -18.89 -9.09
C SER A 119 0.94 -20.12 -8.99
N MET A 120 0.80 -20.96 -7.97
CA MET A 120 1.58 -22.18 -7.80
C MET A 120 0.98 -23.38 -8.54
N CYS A 121 -0.35 -23.45 -8.63
CA CYS A 121 -1.07 -24.56 -9.26
C CYS A 121 -1.31 -24.35 -10.76
N TYR A 122 -1.18 -23.13 -11.26
CA TYR A 122 -1.38 -22.84 -12.68
C TYR A 122 -0.17 -23.32 -13.49
N SER A 123 -0.43 -24.14 -14.52
CA SER A 123 0.64 -24.63 -15.40
C SER A 123 1.26 -23.50 -16.21
N ASP A 124 2.55 -23.64 -16.50
CA ASP A 124 3.27 -22.73 -17.38
C ASP A 124 2.64 -22.72 -18.79
N LYS A 125 2.81 -21.59 -19.49
CA LYS A 125 2.28 -21.40 -20.84
C LYS A 125 2.82 -22.52 -21.77
N PRO A 126 1.98 -23.22 -22.56
CA PRO A 126 2.43 -24.31 -23.43
C PRO A 126 3.19 -23.86 -24.69
N SER A 127 3.80 -22.68 -24.66
CA SER A 127 4.57 -22.11 -25.77
C SER A 127 5.99 -21.82 -25.31
N ALA A 128 6.97 -22.24 -26.11
CA ALA A 128 8.34 -21.79 -25.92
C ALA A 128 8.41 -20.24 -26.00
N PRO A 129 9.19 -19.58 -25.14
CA PRO A 129 9.40 -18.15 -25.24
C PRO A 129 10.03 -17.80 -26.60
N ARG A 130 9.66 -16.65 -27.17
CA ARG A 130 10.26 -16.18 -28.43
C ARG A 130 11.76 -15.99 -28.26
N VAL A 131 12.55 -16.64 -29.11
CA VAL A 131 14.01 -16.49 -29.13
C VAL A 131 14.41 -15.64 -30.32
N PHE A 132 15.38 -14.75 -30.11
CA PHE A 132 15.98 -13.96 -31.17
C PHE A 132 17.47 -14.30 -31.30
N PRO A 133 18.05 -14.22 -32.52
CA PRO A 133 19.47 -14.46 -32.72
C PRO A 133 20.30 -13.46 -31.92
N GLY A 134 21.29 -13.95 -31.17
CA GLY A 134 22.18 -13.11 -30.36
C GLY A 134 21.51 -12.34 -29.20
N GLY A 135 20.28 -12.71 -28.81
CA GLY A 135 19.59 -12.12 -27.64
C GLY A 135 19.33 -10.62 -27.71
N LEU A 136 19.39 -10.05 -28.93
CA LEU A 136 19.33 -8.60 -29.22
C LEU A 136 20.42 -7.78 -28.50
N GLU A 137 21.57 -8.38 -28.14
CA GLU A 137 22.61 -7.68 -27.36
C GLU A 137 23.09 -6.39 -28.01
N ARG A 138 23.22 -6.36 -29.34
CA ARG A 138 23.62 -5.16 -30.09
C ARG A 138 22.55 -4.08 -30.09
N GLU A 139 21.27 -4.47 -30.11
CA GLU A 139 20.12 -3.57 -30.17
C GLU A 139 19.73 -3.05 -28.78
N LEU A 140 19.99 -3.83 -27.72
CA LEU A 140 19.69 -3.50 -26.32
C LEU A 140 20.77 -2.66 -25.62
N GLY A 141 21.83 -2.26 -26.31
CA GLY A 141 22.86 -1.35 -25.79
C GLY A 141 24.25 -1.96 -25.60
N GLY A 142 24.53 -3.14 -26.17
CA GLY A 142 25.85 -3.72 -26.22
C GLY A 142 26.16 -4.74 -25.11
N PRO A 143 27.45 -5.08 -24.92
CA PRO A 143 27.89 -6.12 -23.98
C PRO A 143 27.43 -5.80 -22.54
N ASN A 144 26.92 -6.81 -21.83
CA ASN A 144 26.32 -6.74 -20.47
C ASN A 144 24.88 -6.22 -20.36
N THR A 145 24.17 -6.05 -21.46
CA THR A 145 22.74 -5.70 -21.42
C THR A 145 21.87 -6.91 -21.09
N VAL A 146 20.67 -6.65 -20.57
CA VAL A 146 19.70 -7.70 -20.27
C VAL A 146 19.30 -8.39 -21.57
N ARG A 147 19.82 -9.61 -21.80
CA ARG A 147 19.39 -10.45 -22.93
C ARG A 147 17.87 -10.58 -22.91
N TYR A 148 17.23 -10.42 -24.05
CA TYR A 148 15.76 -10.52 -24.18
C TYR A 148 15.19 -11.86 -23.66
N ASN A 149 16.00 -12.92 -23.66
CA ASN A 149 15.71 -14.29 -23.27
C ASN A 149 16.20 -14.66 -21.85
N ARG A 150 16.42 -13.68 -20.96
CA ARG A 150 17.05 -13.86 -19.64
C ARG A 150 16.33 -14.82 -18.70
N TRP A 151 15.02 -15.01 -18.82
CA TRP A 151 14.24 -15.77 -17.83
C TRP A 151 14.59 -17.27 -17.73
N TYR A 152 15.29 -17.87 -18.70
CA TYR A 152 15.70 -19.29 -18.65
C TYR A 152 17.22 -19.54 -18.65
N ALA A 153 18.04 -18.52 -18.91
CA ALA A 153 19.48 -18.69 -19.10
C ALA A 153 20.27 -18.84 -17.78
N THR A 154 19.76 -18.32 -16.66
CA THR A 154 20.48 -18.38 -15.36
C THR A 154 20.45 -19.75 -14.69
N LEU A 155 19.55 -20.66 -15.09
CA LEU A 155 19.45 -22.00 -14.52
C LEU A 155 20.19 -23.08 -15.32
N THR A 156 20.61 -22.79 -16.55
CA THR A 156 21.28 -23.77 -17.43
C THR A 156 22.81 -23.61 -17.45
N GLY A 157 23.34 -22.48 -16.94
CA GLY A 157 24.78 -22.18 -16.90
C GLY A 157 25.50 -22.62 -15.62
N ALA A 158 24.76 -22.97 -14.57
CA ALA A 158 25.30 -23.70 -13.42
C ALA A 158 24.77 -25.12 -13.56
N GLY A 159 25.64 -26.13 -13.60
CA GLY A 159 25.27 -27.55 -13.66
C GLY A 159 24.58 -28.05 -12.38
N LEU A 160 23.59 -27.32 -11.89
CA LEU A 160 22.68 -27.70 -10.82
C LEU A 160 21.40 -28.18 -11.49
N GLU A 161 21.15 -29.47 -11.29
CA GLU A 161 19.95 -30.15 -11.72
C GLU A 161 18.68 -29.34 -11.36
N VAL A 162 17.73 -29.39 -12.30
CA VAL A 162 16.33 -28.97 -12.22
C VAL A 162 15.81 -28.79 -10.79
N PRO A 163 15.13 -27.66 -10.47
CA PRO A 163 14.58 -27.46 -9.14
C PRO A 163 13.59 -28.57 -8.79
N ILE A 164 14.01 -29.37 -7.80
CA ILE A 164 13.39 -30.24 -6.79
C ILE A 164 11.85 -30.36 -6.74
N ILE A 165 11.08 -29.42 -7.30
CA ILE A 165 9.62 -29.35 -7.21
C ILE A 165 8.94 -30.36 -8.16
N GLY A 166 9.50 -30.61 -9.35
CA GLY A 166 8.94 -31.60 -10.28
C GLY A 166 9.16 -33.06 -9.85
N ARG A 167 10.17 -33.33 -9.02
CA ARG A 167 10.53 -34.71 -8.61
C ARG A 167 9.75 -35.18 -7.38
N GLN A 168 9.34 -34.27 -6.50
CA GLN A 168 8.55 -34.60 -5.30
C GLN A 168 7.12 -35.03 -5.65
N VAL A 169 6.47 -34.37 -6.62
CA VAL A 169 5.12 -34.74 -7.07
C VAL A 169 5.10 -36.13 -7.72
N GLN A 170 6.11 -36.45 -8.53
CA GLN A 170 6.22 -37.78 -9.15
C GLN A 170 6.53 -38.88 -8.13
N THR A 171 7.33 -38.57 -7.10
CA THR A 171 7.65 -39.54 -6.04
C THR A 171 6.42 -39.87 -5.21
N ILE A 172 5.62 -38.87 -4.82
CA ILE A 172 4.38 -39.04 -4.06
C ILE A 172 3.34 -39.85 -4.88
N ALA A 173 3.16 -39.52 -6.17
CA ALA A 173 2.26 -40.25 -7.05
C ALA A 173 2.67 -41.73 -7.20
N ASN A 174 3.97 -42.00 -7.39
CA ASN A 174 4.48 -43.37 -7.52
C ASN A 174 4.44 -44.16 -6.20
N THR A 175 4.48 -43.52 -5.02
CA THR A 175 4.26 -44.20 -3.74
C THR A 175 2.79 -44.55 -3.48
N PHE A 176 1.85 -43.77 -4.03
CA PHE A 176 0.41 -44.03 -3.86
C PHE A 176 -0.03 -45.25 -4.70
N ASP A 177 0.44 -45.35 -5.94
CA ASP A 177 0.19 -46.50 -6.84
C ASP A 177 0.81 -47.83 -6.37
N ARG A 178 1.69 -47.82 -5.36
CA ARG A 178 2.35 -49.02 -4.81
C ARG A 178 1.73 -49.51 -3.50
N LEU A 179 0.71 -48.80 -2.99
CA LEU A 179 -0.02 -49.15 -1.77
C LEU A 179 -1.43 -49.69 -2.04
N GLU A 180 -1.82 -49.80 -3.31
CA GLU A 180 -2.93 -50.62 -3.81
C GLU A 180 -2.40 -51.93 -4.41
#